data_AF-A0A3D1B6F6-F1
#
_entry.id   AF-A0A3D1B6F6-F1
#
_cell.length_a   1.000
_cell.length_b   1.000
_cell.length_c   1.000
_cell.angle_alpha   90.00
_cell.angle_beta   90.00
_cell.angle_gamma   90.00
#
_symmetry.space_group_name_H-M   'P 1'
#
loop_
_entity.id
_entity.type
_entity.pdbx_description
1 polymer ?
#
loop_
_entity_poly.entity_id
_entity_poly.type
_entity_poly.pdbx_seq_one_letter_code
_entity_poly.pdbx_strand_id
1 'polypeptide(L)'
;IKDERQLKRFYQDLSRSEAPKLLRAELFVHPTDEALRLNGSGLAISNPPWGLEEELRELLPWLAKLLGQSEGGWRLDWLIEEA
;
A
#
# COMPACT_ATOMS: atom_id res chain seq x y z
N ILE A 1 7.03 -2.38 6.85
CA ILE A 1 6.42 -3.72 6.78
C ILE A 1 7.46 -4.68 7.31
N LYS A 2 7.11 -5.54 8.27
CA LYS A 2 8.06 -6.42 8.97
C LYS A 2 8.07 -7.84 8.40
N ASP A 3 6.94 -8.31 7.88
CA ASP A 3 6.80 -9.64 7.27
C ASP A 3 5.86 -9.51 6.06
N GLU A 4 6.42 -9.61 4.85
CA GLU A 4 5.65 -9.57 3.61
C GLU A 4 4.68 -10.74 3.47
N ARG A 5 4.99 -11.91 4.05
CA ARG A 5 4.11 -13.08 4.00
C ARG A 5 2.88 -12.86 4.87
N GLN A 6 3.06 -12.27 6.05
CA GLN A 6 1.93 -11.92 6.91
C GLN A 6 1.05 -10.85 6.25
N LEU A 7 1.66 -9.85 5.63
CA LEU A 7 0.95 -8.81 4.90
C LEU A 7 0.19 -9.36 3.68
N LYS A 8 0.81 -10.26 2.92
CA LYS A 8 0.16 -10.93 1.79
C LYS A 8 -1.06 -11.73 2.23
N ARG A 9 -0.97 -12.45 3.35
CA ARG A 9 -2.13 -13.17 3.93
C ARG A 9 -3.24 -12.21 4.33
N PHE A 10 -2.91 -11.12 5.02
CA PHE A 10 -3.88 -10.09 5.39
C PHE A 10 -4.64 -9.53 4.18
N TYR A 11 -3.94 -9.20 3.09
CA TYR A 11 -4.60 -8.73 1.87
C TYR A 11 -5.41 -9.80 1.15
N GLN A 12 -4.96 -11.06 1.16
CA GLN A 12 -5.73 -12.18 0.61
C GLN A 12 -7.02 -12.44 1.40
N ASP A 13 -6.98 -12.32 2.72
CA ASP A 13 -8.16 -12.47 3.57
C ASP A 13 -9.14 -11.32 3.33
N LEU A 14 -8.64 -10.09 3.19
CA LEU A 14 -9.44 -8.93 2.83
C LEU A 14 -10.07 -9.06 1.44
N SER A 15 -9.32 -9.48 0.43
CA SER A 15 -9.84 -9.63 -0.94
C SER A 15 -10.89 -10.73 -1.08
N ARG A 16 -10.98 -11.64 -0.11
CA ARG A 16 -12.00 -12.71 -0.04
C ARG A 16 -13.23 -12.33 0.76
N SER A 17 -13.21 -11.17 1.43
CA SER A 17 -14.36 -10.67 2.17
C SER A 17 -15.40 -10.05 1.21
N GLU A 18 -16.64 -9.90 1.67
CA GLU A 18 -17.69 -9.15 0.95
C GLU A 18 -17.49 -7.62 1.06
N ALA A 19 -16.26 -7.17 1.35
CA ALA A 19 -15.95 -5.75 1.40
C ALA A 19 -16.20 -5.11 0.02
N PRO A 20 -16.67 -3.84 -0.01
CA PRO A 20 -16.74 -3.08 -1.24
C PRO A 20 -15.33 -2.81 -1.79
N LYS A 21 -15.24 -2.09 -2.91
CA LYS A 21 -13.99 -1.57 -3.50
C LYS A 21 -12.92 -1.27 -2.45
N LEU A 22 -11.76 -1.90 -2.59
CA LEU A 22 -10.69 -1.83 -1.60
C LEU A 22 -9.40 -1.36 -2.25
N LEU A 23 -9.00 -0.13 -1.94
CA LEU A 23 -7.78 0.47 -2.43
C LEU A 23 -6.64 0.23 -1.43
N ARG A 24 -5.51 -0.26 -1.90
CA ARG A 24 -4.28 -0.37 -1.12
C ARG A 24 -3.33 0.76 -1.46
N ALA A 25 -2.82 1.46 -0.45
CA ALA A 25 -1.76 2.45 -0.58
C ALA A 25 -0.62 2.12 0.38
N GLU A 26 0.59 1.95 -0.13
CA GLU A 26 1.78 1.63 0.68
C GLU A 26 2.91 2.62 0.39
N LEU A 27 3.67 2.94 1.44
CA LEU A 27 4.86 3.79 1.38
C LEU A 27 6.03 3.07 2.07
N PHE A 28 7.16 3.03 1.39
CA PHE A 28 8.39 2.37 1.83
C PHE A 28 9.51 3.39 1.94
N VAL A 29 10.26 3.35 3.05
CA VAL A 29 11.44 4.20 3.29
C VAL A 29 12.76 3.49 2.98
N HIS A 30 12.69 2.16 2.80
CA HIS A 30 13.77 1.26 2.40
C HIS A 30 13.25 0.27 1.34
N PRO A 31 14.14 -0.44 0.63
CA PRO A 31 13.78 -1.56 -0.22
C PRO A 31 12.87 -2.59 0.48
N THR A 32 12.01 -3.23 -0.31
CA THR A 32 11.04 -4.22 0.19
C THR A 32 11.67 -5.57 0.50
N ASP A 33 12.87 -5.84 -0.02
CA ASP A 33 13.63 -7.09 0.16
C ASP A 33 14.44 -7.15 1.47
N GLU A 34 14.69 -6.02 2.14
CA GLU A 34 15.39 -5.98 3.43
C GLU A 34 14.47 -6.35 4.63
N ALA A 35 14.12 -7.62 4.80
CA ALA A 35 13.20 -8.09 5.85
C ALA A 35 13.65 -7.87 7.32
N LEU A 36 14.81 -7.25 7.57
CA LEU A 36 15.39 -7.08 8.91
C LEU A 36 14.84 -5.86 9.67
N ARG A 37 14.15 -4.91 9.00
CA ARG A 37 13.67 -3.65 9.59
C ARG A 37 12.23 -3.33 9.19
N LEU A 38 11.66 -2.30 9.84
CA LEU A 38 10.32 -1.81 9.53
C LEU A 38 10.41 -0.88 8.30
N ASN A 39 10.33 -1.46 7.10
CA ASN A 39 10.67 -0.73 5.85
C ASN A 39 9.61 0.27 5.36
N GLY A 40 8.51 0.44 6.08
CA GLY A 40 7.36 1.23 5.61
C GLY A 40 6.04 0.85 6.26
N SER A 41 4.95 1.41 5.74
CA SER A 41 3.58 1.17 6.21
C SER A 41 2.60 1.22 5.05
N GLY A 42 1.41 0.68 5.25
CA GLY A 42 0.35 0.70 4.26
C GLY A 42 -1.03 0.93 4.88
N LEU A 43 -1.96 1.36 4.03
CA LEU A 43 -3.37 1.55 4.31
C LEU A 43 -4.19 0.71 3.34
N ALA A 44 -5.23 0.05 3.86
CA ALA A 44 -6.29 -0.56 3.07
C ALA A 44 -7.55 0.28 3.29
N ILE A 45 -8.06 0.91 2.22
CA ILE A 45 -9.11 1.91 2.26
C ILE A 45 -10.34 1.31 1.59
N SER A 46 -11.36 1.01 2.39
CA SER A 46 -12.63 0.47 1.91
C SER A 46 -13.53 1.61 1.45
N ASN A 47 -14.15 1.45 0.28
CA ASN A 47 -14.99 2.45 -0.37
C ASN A 47 -14.36 3.85 -0.39
N PRO A 48 -13.16 4.00 -1.00
CA PRO A 48 -12.46 5.27 -0.98
C PRO A 48 -13.30 6.35 -1.67
N PRO A 49 -13.26 7.61 -1.17
CA PRO A 49 -13.93 8.72 -1.83
C PRO A 49 -13.38 8.95 -3.24
N TRP A 50 -14.23 9.50 -4.10
CA TRP A 50 -13.87 9.85 -5.47
C TRP A 50 -12.68 10.84 -5.49
N GLY A 51 -11.72 10.63 -6.39
CA GLY A 51 -10.50 11.44 -6.52
C GLY A 51 -9.32 10.97 -5.66
N LEU A 52 -9.54 10.11 -4.66
CA LEU A 52 -8.47 9.70 -3.74
C LEU A 52 -7.38 8.87 -4.41
N GLU A 53 -7.73 8.01 -5.37
CA GLU A 53 -6.74 7.24 -6.12
C GLU A 53 -5.83 8.16 -6.93
N GLU A 54 -6.41 9.15 -7.62
CA GLU A 54 -5.66 10.13 -8.40
C GLU A 54 -4.74 10.97 -7.51
N GLU A 55 -5.26 11.49 -6.39
CA GLU A 55 -4.45 12.25 -5.42
C GLU A 55 -3.29 11.42 -4.88
N LEU A 56 -3.54 10.17 -4.48
CA LEU A 56 -2.50 9.27 -3.99
C LEU A 56 -1.47 8.92 -5.07
N ARG A 57 -1.90 8.76 -6.33
CA ARG A 57 -1.01 8.48 -7.46
C ARG A 57 -0.04 9.64 -7.71
N GLU A 58 -0.44 10.87 -7.43
CA GLU A 58 0.42 12.05 -7.51
C GLU A 58 1.32 12.21 -6.26
N LEU A 59 0.77 12.00 -5.06
CA LEU A 59 1.46 12.26 -3.80
C LEU A 59 2.47 11.16 -3.42
N LEU A 60 2.15 9.89 -3.63
CA LEU A 60 2.99 8.76 -3.19
C LEU A 60 4.40 8.76 -3.79
N PRO A 61 4.62 9.02 -5.09
CA PRO A 61 5.97 9.15 -5.65
C PRO A 61 6.79 10.27 -4.98
N TRP A 62 6.14 11.42 -4.73
CA TRP A 62 6.79 12.55 -4.09
C TRP A 62 7.14 12.25 -2.63
N LEU A 63 6.23 11.61 -1.89
CA LEU A 63 6.45 11.17 -0.51
C LEU A 63 7.56 10.12 -0.43
N ALA A 64 7.61 9.15 -1.35
CA ALA A 64 8.66 8.14 -1.39
C ALA A 64 10.05 8.75 -1.60
N LYS A 65 10.14 9.79 -2.44
CA LYS A 65 11.38 10.54 -2.66
C LYS A 65 11.77 11.38 -1.44
N LEU A 66 10.81 12.00 -0.76
CA LEU A 66 11.08 12.92 0.35
C LEU A 66 11.39 12.18 1.66
N LEU A 67 10.67 11.10 1.93
CA LEU A 67 10.74 10.36 3.20
C LEU A 67 11.62 9.11 3.12
N GLY A 68 12.13 8.77 1.92
CA GLY A 68 13.07 7.68 1.70
C GLY A 68 14.36 7.89 2.50
N GLN A 69 14.74 6.90 3.30
CA GLN A 69 16.01 6.89 4.04
C GLN A 69 17.13 6.20 3.24
N SER A 70 16.74 5.36 2.27
CA SER A 70 17.60 4.77 1.24
C SER A 70 16.83 4.79 -0.08
N GLU A 71 16.74 3.67 -0.82
CA GLU A 71 15.78 3.53 -1.90
C GLU A 71 14.36 3.36 -1.33
N GLY A 72 13.64 4.47 -1.24
CA GLY A 72 12.22 4.49 -0.91
C GLY A 72 11.37 3.97 -2.06
N GLY A 73 10.10 3.65 -1.78
CA GLY A 73 9.19 3.13 -2.76
C GLY A 73 7.74 3.38 -2.38
N TRP A 74 6.83 3.06 -3.28
CA TRP A 74 5.39 3.17 -3.02
C TRP A 74 4.64 2.11 -3.81
N ARG A 75 3.40 1.84 -3.40
CA ARG A 75 2.48 0.97 -4.11
C ARG A 75 1.07 1.52 -4.01
N LEU A 76 0.35 1.50 -5.12
CA LEU A 76 -1.06 1.84 -5.19
C LEU A 76 -1.74 0.85 -6.15
N ASP A 77 -2.68 0.05 -5.63
CA ASP A 77 -3.43 -0.91 -6.42
C ASP A 77 -4.75 -1.26 -5.74
N TRP A 78 -5.72 -1.72 -6.55
CA TRP A 78 -6.99 -2.23 -6.06
C TRP A 78 -6.84 -3.70 -5.66
N LEU A 79 -7.23 -4.03 -4.42
CA LEU A 79 -7.32 -5.39 -3.94
C LEU A 79 -8.67 -6.03 -4.27
N ILE A 80 -9.71 -5.21 -4.37
CA ILE A 80 -11.05 -5.56 -4.84
C ILE A 80 -11.50 -4.41 -5.76
N GLU A 81 -11.73 -4.72 -7.03
CA GLU A 81 -12.28 -3.80 -8.03
C GLU A 81 -13.82 -3.97 -8.13
N GLU A 82 -14.54 -2.97 -8.67
CA GLU A 82 -15.95 -3.19 -9.06
C GLU A 82 -15.99 -4.22 -10.20
N ALA A 83 -16.98 -5.12 -10.13
CA ALA A 83 -17.27 -6.09 -11.18
C ALA A 83 -17.93 -5.44 -12.40
#